data_AF-A0A5F2GFX7-F1
#
_entry.id   AF-A0A5F2GFX7-F1
#
_cell.length_a   1.000
_cell.length_b   1.000
_cell.length_c   1.000
_cell.angle_alpha   90.00
_cell.angle_beta   90.00
_cell.angle_gamma   90.00
#
_symmetry.space_group_name_H-M   'P 1'
#
loop_
_entity.id
_entity.type
_entity.pdbx_description
1 polymer ?
#
loop_
_entity_poly.entity_id
_entity_poly.type
_entity_poly.pdbx_seq_one_letter_code
_entity_poly.pdbx_strand_id
1 'polypeptide(L)' 'MRGLGWIRRIRQDEAQQMRDRIALLECELIIAASSRGKSNLLNAGHELRSQKARLERLEHCIASMSKRP' A
#
# COMPACT_ATOMS: atom_id res chain seq x y z
N MET A 1 2.89 1.23 -29.87
CA MET A 1 3.11 2.30 -28.86
C MET A 1 2.25 1.99 -27.65
N ARG A 2 2.81 1.85 -26.45
CA ARG A 2 2.01 1.61 -25.23
C ARG A 2 1.54 2.98 -24.71
N GLY A 3 0.24 3.26 -24.80
CA GLY A 3 -0.34 4.56 -24.43
C GLY A 3 -0.48 4.79 -22.92
N LEU A 4 -0.98 5.98 -22.54
CA LEU A 4 -1.25 6.39 -21.15
C LEU A 4 -2.12 5.38 -20.37
N GLY A 5 -3.04 4.68 -21.05
CA GLY A 5 -3.87 3.63 -20.45
C GLY A 5 -3.07 2.44 -19.92
N TRP A 6 -1.94 2.09 -20.55
CA TRP A 6 -1.08 1.00 -20.08
C TRP A 6 -0.33 1.36 -18.79
N ILE A 7 0.17 2.60 -18.69
CA ILE A 7 0.83 3.10 -17.47
C ILE A 7 -0.17 3.17 -16.32
N ARG A 8 -1.41 3.63 -16.58
CA ARG A 8 -2.46 3.66 -15.56
C ARG A 8 -2.74 2.26 -15.01
N ARG A 9 -2.87 1.25 -15.87
CA ARG A 9 -3.14 -0.13 -15.44
C ARG A 9 -2.03 -0.68 -14.56
N ILE A 10 -0.77 -0.48 -14.93
CA ILE A 10 0.38 -0.86 -14.08
C ILE A 10 0.30 -0.21 -12.69
N ARG A 11 -0.01 1.09 -12.63
CA ARG A 11 -0.13 1.80 -11.36
C ARG A 11 -1.30 1.30 -10.52
N GLN A 12 -2.42 0.93 -11.15
CA GLN A 12 -3.55 0.30 -10.47
C GLN A 12 -3.18 -1.09 -9.91
N ASP A 13 -2.45 -1.89 -10.68
CA ASP A 13 -1.96 -3.20 -10.22
C ASP A 13 -0.98 -3.05 -9.05
N GLU A 14 -0.07 -2.05 -9.10
CA GLU A 14 0.84 -1.70 -8.01
C GLU A 14 0.04 -1.29 -6.75
N ALA A 15 -0.99 -0.45 -6.90
CA ALA A 15 -1.84 -0.04 -5.79
C ALA A 15 -2.57 -1.22 -5.16
N GLN A 16 -3.03 -2.18 -5.97
CA GLN A 16 -3.68 -3.38 -5.46
C GLN A 16 -2.71 -4.26 -4.65
N GLN A 17 -1.50 -4.49 -5.16
CA GLN A 17 -0.47 -5.24 -4.43
C GLN A 17 -0.13 -4.58 -3.09
N MET A 18 -0.07 -3.25 -3.05
CA MET A 18 0.15 -2.50 -1.82
C MET A 18 -1.00 -2.66 -0.82
N ARG A 19 -2.26 -2.65 -1.27
CA ARG A 19 -3.42 -2.92 -0.40
C ARG A 19 -3.36 -4.33 0.18
N ASP A 20 -3.02 -5.33 -0.63
CA ASP A 20 -2.90 -6.71 -0.18
C ASP A 20 -1.79 -6.84 0.88
N ARG A 21 -0.64 -6.17 0.69
CA ARG A 21 0.44 -6.14 1.68
C ARG A 21 0.06 -5.42 2.96
N ILE A 22 -0.69 -4.31 2.87
CA ILE A 22 -1.21 -3.58 4.02
C ILE A 22 -2.16 -4.48 4.84
N ALA A 23 -3.10 -5.16 4.17
CA ALA A 23 -4.02 -6.09 4.84
C ALA A 23 -3.27 -7.22 5.57
N LEU A 24 -2.22 -7.77 4.94
CA LEU A 24 -1.38 -8.77 5.57
C LEU A 24 -0.64 -8.22 6.80
N LEU A 25 -0.05 -7.02 6.71
CA LEU A 25 0.62 -6.36 7.83
C LEU A 25 -0.33 -6.06 9.00
N GLU A 26 -1.57 -5.68 8.71
CA GLU A 26 -2.60 -5.47 9.72
C GLU A 26 -2.93 -6.78 10.46
N CYS A 27 -3.08 -7.89 9.73
CA CYS A 27 -3.25 -9.21 10.33
C CYS A 27 -2.03 -9.63 11.18
N GLU A 28 -0.81 -9.45 10.65
CA GLU A 28 0.44 -9.74 11.38
C GLU A 28 0.51 -8.93 12.67
N LEU A 29 0.09 -7.66 12.67
CA LEU A 29 0.04 -6.82 13.86
C LEU A 29 -0.99 -7.30 14.89
N ILE A 30 -2.17 -7.75 14.46
CA ILE A 30 -3.19 -8.31 15.37
C ILE A 30 -2.66 -9.59 16.05
N ILE A 31 -2.01 -10.46 15.27
CA ILE A 31 -1.38 -11.69 15.78
C ILE A 31 -0.22 -11.34 16.72
N ALA A 32 0.64 -10.40 16.31
CA ALA A 32 1.76 -9.94 17.11
C ALA A 32 1.33 -9.20 18.39
N ALA A 33 0.14 -8.58 18.41
CA ALA A 33 -0.41 -7.94 19.61
C ALA A 33 -0.89 -8.98 20.63
N SER A 34 -1.33 -10.13 20.12
CA SER A 34 -1.80 -11.26 20.93
C SER A 34 -0.65 -12.09 21.50
N SER A 35 0.53 -12.06 20.86
CA SER A 35 1.78 -12.63 21.39
C SER A 35 2.58 -11.54 22.11
N ARG A 36 3.25 -11.82 23.24
CA ARG A 36 3.88 -10.76 24.08
C ARG A 36 5.15 -10.12 23.46
N GLY A 37 5.31 -10.11 22.14
CA GLY A 37 6.48 -9.65 21.39
C GLY A 37 6.45 -8.15 21.03
N LYS A 38 6.85 -7.28 21.96
CA LYS A 38 6.85 -5.80 21.79
C LYS A 38 7.69 -5.26 20.63
N SER A 39 8.83 -5.86 20.31
CA SER A 39 9.73 -5.35 19.25
C SER A 39 9.16 -5.55 17.85
N ASN A 40 8.53 -6.70 17.60
CA ASN A 40 7.91 -7.03 16.31
C ASN A 40 6.72 -6.09 16.01
N LEU A 41 5.97 -5.71 17.04
CA LEU A 41 4.87 -4.75 16.94
C LEU A 41 5.31 -3.35 16.48
N LEU A 42 6.41 -2.83 17.03
CA LEU A 42 6.90 -1.50 16.67
C LEU A 42 7.39 -1.47 15.21
N ASN A 43 8.11 -2.51 14.78
CA ASN A 43 8.61 -2.60 13.41
C ASN A 43 7.47 -2.77 12.40
N ALA A 44 6.56 -3.71 12.66
CA ALA A 44 5.39 -3.92 11.80
C ALA A 44 4.47 -2.68 11.74
N GLY A 45 4.33 -1.96 12.86
CA GLY A 45 3.57 -0.71 12.91
C GLY A 45 4.23 0.43 12.12
N HIS A 46 5.55 0.53 12.14
CA HIS A 46 6.29 1.48 11.30
C HIS A 46 6.13 1.16 9.82
N GLU A 47 6.30 -0.12 9.45
CA GLU A 47 6.13 -0.59 8.08
C GLU A 47 4.70 -0.32 7.58
N LEU A 48 3.67 -0.62 8.38
CA LEU A 48 2.29 -0.35 8.03
C LEU A 48 2.04 1.12 7.71
N ARG A 49 2.54 2.05 8.54
CA ARG A 49 2.38 3.49 8.30
C ARG A 49 3.09 3.93 7.02
N SER A 50 4.29 3.42 6.78
CA SER A 50 5.06 3.71 5.56
C SER A 50 4.32 3.24 4.31
N GLN A 51 3.79 2.01 4.32
CA GLN A 51 3.03 1.45 3.21
C GLN A 51 1.73 2.21 2.94
N LYS A 52 0.98 2.60 3.99
CA LYS A 52 -0.23 3.42 3.85
C LYS A 52 0.07 4.78 3.21
N ALA A 53 1.09 5.50 3.70
CA ALA A 53 1.47 6.80 3.14
C ALA A 53 1.95 6.69 1.68
N ARG A 54 2.63 5.59 1.33
CA ARG A 54 3.06 5.33 -0.06
C ARG A 54 1.87 4.99 -0.96
N LEU A 55 0.89 4.24 -0.46
CA LEU A 55 -0.35 3.94 -1.20
C LEU A 55 -1.13 5.21 -1.48
N GLU A 56 -1.32 6.09 -0.49
CA GLU A 56 -2.01 7.37 -0.67
C GLU A 56 -1.38 8.23 -1.78
N ARG A 57 -0.05 8.31 -1.81
CA ARG A 57 0.68 9.04 -2.89
C ARG A 57 0.45 8.40 -4.26
N LEU A 58 0.44 7.08 -4.33
CA LEU A 58 0.21 6.34 -5.57
C LEU A 58 -1.23 6.53 -6.07
N GLU A 59 -2.21 6.43 -5.18
CA GLU A 59 -3.63 6.66 -5.49
C GLU A 59 -3.87 8.12 -5.95
N HIS A 60 -3.21 9.09 -5.30
CA HIS A 60 -3.25 10.48 -5.73
C HIS A 60 -2.65 10.66 -7.14
N CYS A 61 -1.52 10.00 -7.42
CA CYS A 61 -0.92 9.98 -8.76
C CYS A 61 -1.88 9.41 -9.81
N ILE A 62 -2.47 8.23 -9.55
CA ILE A 62 -3.45 7.59 -10.44
C ILE A 62 -4.66 8.51 -10.67
N ALA A 63 -5.18 9.14 -9.62
CA ALA A 63 -6.30 10.08 -9.73
C ALA A 63 -5.93 11.29 -10.60
N SER A 64 -4.72 11.84 -10.48
CA SER A 64 -4.23 12.93 -11.33
C SER A 64 -4.10 12.51 -12.81
N MET A 65 -3.73 11.26 -13.08
CA MET A 65 -3.68 10.71 -14.43
C MET A 65 -5.08 10.54 -15.06
N SER A 66 -6.13 10.44 -14.24
CA SER A 66 -7.54 10.38 -14.67
C SER A 66 -8.17 11.73 -14.97
N LYS A 67 -7.55 12.82 -14.51
CA LYS A 67 -8.05 14.18 -14.72
C LYS A 67 -7.47 14.88 -15.96
N ARG A 68 -6.50 14.28 -16.65
CA ARG A 68 -5.97 14.83 -17.90
C ARG A 68 -6.88 14.41 -19.07
N PRO A 69 -7.48 15.38 -19.80
CA PRO A 69 -8.29 15.10 -20.99
C PRO A 69 -7.46 14.48 -22.12
#